data_AF-A0A2N7X2D2-F1
#
_entry.id   AF-A0A2N7X2D2-F1
#
_cell.length_a   1.000
_cell.length_b   1.000
_cell.length_c   1.000
_cell.angle_alpha   90.00
_cell.angle_beta   90.00
_cell.angle_gamma   90.00
#
_symmetry.space_group_name_H-M   'P 1'
#
loop_
_entity.id
_entity.type
_entity.pdbx_description
1 polymer ?
#
loop_
_entity_poly.entity_id
_entity_poly.type
_entity_poly.pdbx_seq_one_letter_code
_entity_poly.pdbx_strand_id
1 'polypeptide(L)'
;MQRGMGYVGELLAPSADLKALQLGWDGVKALGLGETAYNAVSRYADLTGARLSIVGDEAGSTTLSDQIKATATDGIGASAEPVSKLEVVTYRESVERAVAGDNLTGDHIPSIAAIRTHVENTLGLPLTRAQATALRAETNTLIVDGDFHASGRTYFSNNTPAQVAADAQDLQAAAFRDQAVYMQNAEKFGYNREDLQGAAFNVLNERNSGLFGQLSTKDGIKQFFTNLGAWEPE
;
A
#
# COMPACT_ATOMS: atom_id res chain seq x y z
N MET A 1 40.40 42.67 -27.19
CA MET A 1 40.66 41.97 -25.91
C MET A 1 39.70 42.50 -24.85
N GLN A 2 38.93 41.59 -24.26
CA GLN A 2 38.25 41.57 -22.94
C GLN A 2 37.56 42.80 -22.27
N ARG A 3 36.29 42.53 -21.93
CA ARG A 3 35.52 42.76 -20.67
C ARG A 3 34.94 44.14 -20.29
N GLY A 4 33.68 44.09 -19.86
CA GLY A 4 32.94 45.03 -18.98
C GLY A 4 31.41 44.84 -19.16
N MET A 5 30.73 44.00 -18.36
CA MET A 5 30.04 44.27 -17.07
C MET A 5 28.81 45.20 -17.12
N GLY A 6 27.66 44.69 -16.64
CA GLY A 6 26.68 45.45 -15.85
C GLY A 6 25.21 45.37 -16.31
N TYR A 7 24.35 44.63 -15.59
CA TYR A 7 23.29 45.14 -14.66
C TYR A 7 22.32 43.99 -14.29
N VAL A 8 22.18 43.57 -13.02
CA VAL A 8 21.13 43.91 -12.00
C VAL A 8 19.72 44.01 -12.63
N GLY A 9 18.66 43.31 -12.23
CA GLY A 9 18.29 42.51 -11.08
C GLY A 9 16.81 42.83 -10.80
N GLU A 10 15.93 41.83 -10.65
CA GLU A 10 14.71 41.96 -9.83
C GLU A 10 14.02 40.61 -9.65
N LEU A 11 13.86 40.26 -8.38
CA LEU A 11 12.96 39.24 -7.88
C LEU A 11 11.52 39.70 -8.19
N LEU A 12 10.87 39.08 -9.17
CA LEU A 12 9.41 39.13 -9.24
C LEU A 12 8.87 37.93 -8.47
N ALA A 13 8.19 38.24 -7.36
CA ALA A 13 7.48 37.28 -6.55
C ALA A 13 6.46 36.47 -7.39
N PRO A 14 6.31 35.16 -7.17
CA PRO A 14 5.20 34.43 -7.76
C PRO A 14 3.90 34.90 -7.11
N SER A 15 3.09 35.62 -7.88
CA SER A 15 1.73 36.00 -7.56
C SER A 15 0.85 34.76 -7.40
N ALA A 16 0.30 34.63 -6.20
CA ALA A 16 -1.02 34.11 -5.83
C ALA A 16 -1.60 32.87 -6.57
N ASP A 17 -1.89 31.86 -5.75
CA ASP A 17 -3.04 30.96 -5.83
C ASP A 17 -3.05 29.84 -6.89
N LEU A 18 -2.00 29.02 -6.92
CA LEU A 18 -2.17 27.60 -7.30
C LEU A 18 -2.71 26.81 -6.11
N LYS A 19 -4.04 26.83 -5.90
CA LYS A 19 -4.70 25.90 -4.99
C LYS A 19 -4.60 24.50 -5.57
N ALA A 20 -3.65 23.70 -5.07
CA ALA A 20 -3.64 22.26 -5.27
C ALA A 20 -4.97 21.70 -4.72
N LEU A 21 -5.90 21.33 -5.61
CA LEU A 21 -7.16 20.74 -5.21
C LEU A 21 -6.87 19.30 -4.77
N GLN A 22 -6.96 19.03 -3.47
CA GLN A 22 -7.01 17.68 -2.93
C GLN A 22 -8.36 17.08 -3.33
N LEU A 23 -8.42 16.35 -4.45
CA LEU A 23 -9.66 15.73 -4.89
C LEU A 23 -10.02 14.59 -3.93
N GLY A 24 -11.02 14.81 -3.08
CA GLY A 24 -11.75 13.73 -2.42
C GLY A 24 -12.66 12.98 -3.41
N TRP A 25 -13.35 11.95 -2.93
CA TRP A 25 -14.27 11.11 -3.72
C TRP A 25 -15.27 11.92 -4.57
N ASP A 26 -15.78 13.04 -4.04
CA ASP A 26 -16.74 13.90 -4.73
C ASP A 26 -16.14 14.60 -5.96
N GLY A 27 -14.85 14.91 -5.94
CA GLY A 27 -14.15 15.52 -7.08
C GLY A 27 -13.89 14.54 -8.22
N VAL A 28 -13.80 13.25 -7.92
CA VAL A 28 -13.52 12.19 -8.91
C VAL A 28 -14.80 11.75 -9.61
N LYS A 29 -15.93 11.72 -8.88
CA LYS A 29 -17.27 11.60 -9.47
C LYS A 29 -17.58 12.73 -10.47
N ALA A 30 -17.19 13.96 -10.15
CA ALA A 30 -17.40 15.11 -11.03
C ALA A 30 -16.64 15.02 -12.37
N LEU A 31 -15.56 14.23 -12.43
CA LEU A 31 -14.75 14.00 -13.62
C LEU A 31 -15.18 12.76 -14.42
N GLY A 32 -16.23 12.05 -14.00
CA GLY A 32 -16.71 10.84 -14.69
C GLY A 32 -15.76 9.64 -14.62
N LEU A 33 -14.74 9.71 -13.76
CA LEU A 33 -13.80 8.62 -13.54
C LEU A 33 -14.44 7.62 -12.56
N GLY A 34 -14.65 6.39 -13.03
CA GLY A 34 -15.22 5.32 -12.21
C GLY A 34 -14.35 4.97 -11.00
N GLU A 35 -14.94 4.27 -10.03
CA GLU A 35 -14.30 3.83 -8.78
C GLU A 35 -12.95 3.12 -9.00
N THR A 36 -12.85 2.37 -10.09
CA THR A 36 -11.62 1.69 -10.53
C THR A 36 -10.48 2.65 -10.85
N ALA A 37 -10.78 3.79 -11.48
CA ALA A 37 -9.77 4.80 -11.83
C ALA A 37 -9.28 5.57 -10.59
N TYR A 38 -10.19 5.85 -9.65
CA TYR A 38 -9.80 6.42 -8.35
C TYR A 38 -8.86 5.50 -7.59
N ASN A 39 -9.22 4.22 -7.47
CA ASN A 39 -8.44 3.24 -6.73
C ASN A 39 -7.07 3.01 -7.37
N ALA A 40 -6.97 2.99 -8.69
CA ALA A 40 -5.68 2.87 -9.38
C ALA A 40 -4.77 4.09 -9.15
N VAL A 41 -5.32 5.30 -9.24
CA VAL A 41 -4.57 6.56 -9.07
C VAL A 41 -4.14 6.77 -7.61
N SER A 42 -5.01 6.49 -6.65
CA SER A 42 -4.67 6.54 -5.22
C SER A 42 -3.59 5.50 -4.88
N ARG A 43 -3.70 4.28 -5.41
CA ARG A 43 -2.67 3.24 -5.23
C ARG A 43 -1.31 3.67 -5.79
N TYR A 44 -1.28 4.26 -7.00
CA TYR A 44 -0.02 4.73 -7.61
C TYR A 44 0.63 5.88 -6.83
N ALA A 45 -0.17 6.85 -6.36
CA ALA A 45 0.32 7.97 -5.55
C ALA A 45 0.86 7.52 -4.19
N ASP A 46 0.22 6.52 -3.57
CA ASP A 46 0.66 5.93 -2.30
C ASP A 46 2.00 5.16 -2.45
N LEU A 47 2.21 4.51 -3.59
CA LEU A 47 3.41 3.71 -3.88
C LEU A 47 4.63 4.56 -4.25
N THR A 48 4.43 5.61 -5.04
CA THR A 48 5.54 6.41 -5.62
C THR A 48 5.82 7.69 -4.84
N GLY A 49 4.92 8.09 -3.94
CA GLY A 49 4.95 9.41 -3.32
C GLY A 49 4.62 10.56 -4.28
N ALA A 50 4.28 10.26 -5.54
CA ALA A 50 3.90 11.25 -6.54
C ALA A 50 2.57 11.91 -6.16
N ARG A 51 2.54 13.24 -6.14
CA ARG A 51 1.30 14.01 -6.00
C ARG A 51 0.76 14.35 -7.39
N LEU A 52 -0.49 13.98 -7.64
CA LEU A 52 -1.18 14.35 -8.88
C LEU A 52 -1.52 15.85 -8.82
N SER A 53 -0.75 16.69 -9.50
CA SER A 53 -1.12 18.09 -9.75
C SER A 53 -1.85 18.16 -11.10
N ILE A 54 -3.15 18.42 -11.08
CA ILE A 54 -3.86 18.86 -12.28
C ILE A 54 -3.53 20.34 -12.45
N VAL A 55 -2.44 20.64 -13.17
CA VAL A 55 -2.21 22.00 -13.66
C VAL A 55 -3.07 22.14 -14.89
N GLY A 56 -4.19 22.85 -14.76
CA GLY A 56 -4.93 23.31 -15.91
C GLY A 56 -4.15 24.47 -16.51
N ASP A 57 -3.41 24.22 -17.59
CA ASP A 57 -2.96 25.28 -18.49
C ASP A 57 -2.89 24.76 -19.94
N GLU A 58 -2.88 25.73 -20.83
CA GLU A 58 -3.49 25.73 -22.15
C GLU A 58 -2.83 24.80 -23.21
N ALA A 59 -3.65 24.46 -24.22
CA ALA A 59 -3.24 24.14 -25.59
C ALA A 59 -2.05 23.17 -25.77
N GLY A 60 -2.25 21.90 -25.41
CA GLY A 60 -1.31 20.82 -25.71
C GLY A 60 -1.49 19.54 -24.90
N SER A 61 -2.53 19.48 -24.06
CA SER A 61 -2.78 18.37 -23.12
C SER A 61 -2.97 17.04 -23.87
N THR A 62 -1.95 16.20 -23.83
CA THR A 62 -2.11 14.75 -23.93
C THR A 62 -3.16 14.37 -22.88
N THR A 63 -4.17 13.61 -23.30
CA THR A 63 -5.26 13.26 -22.39
C THR A 63 -4.68 12.51 -21.18
N LEU A 64 -5.32 12.61 -20.01
CA LEU A 64 -4.91 11.87 -18.80
C LEU A 64 -4.70 10.37 -19.11
N SER A 65 -5.48 9.84 -20.06
CA SER A 65 -5.37 8.49 -20.60
C SER A 65 -4.06 8.21 -21.35
N ASP A 66 -3.49 9.17 -22.05
CA ASP A 66 -2.23 9.04 -22.78
C ASP A 66 -1.03 9.09 -21.83
N GLN A 67 -1.12 9.90 -20.76
CA GLN A 67 -0.08 9.94 -19.72
C GLN A 67 -0.08 8.64 -18.88
N ILE A 68 -1.26 8.12 -18.53
CA ILE A 68 -1.40 6.81 -17.87
C ILE A 68 -0.83 5.69 -18.75
N LYS A 69 -1.08 5.72 -20.07
CA LYS A 69 -0.52 4.73 -21.01
C LYS A 69 1.00 4.84 -21.12
N ALA A 70 1.54 6.06 -21.25
CA ALA A 70 2.99 6.28 -21.38
C ALA A 70 3.76 5.85 -20.11
N THR A 71 3.21 6.12 -18.92
CA THR A 71 3.83 5.69 -17.66
C THR A 71 3.64 4.20 -17.37
N ALA A 72 2.54 3.58 -17.85
CA ALA A 72 2.33 2.14 -17.74
C ALA A 72 3.27 1.33 -18.67
N THR A 73 3.81 1.91 -19.74
CA THR A 73 4.69 1.20 -20.69
C THR A 73 6.18 1.30 -20.36
N ASP A 74 6.63 2.32 -19.64
CA ASP A 74 8.07 2.60 -19.44
C ASP A 74 8.68 1.94 -18.18
N GLY A 75 7.93 1.14 -17.42
CA GLY A 75 8.40 0.54 -16.17
C GLY A 75 8.12 -0.95 -15.98
N ILE A 76 7.49 -1.65 -16.93
CA ILE A 76 7.18 -3.07 -16.77
C ILE A 76 8.36 -3.88 -17.28
N GLY A 77 9.30 -4.17 -16.39
CA GLY A 77 10.18 -5.33 -16.55
C GLY A 77 9.32 -6.57 -16.73
N ALA A 78 9.50 -7.26 -17.86
CA ALA A 78 8.78 -8.48 -18.18
C ALA A 78 9.05 -9.60 -17.15
N SER A 79 8.02 -10.45 -16.94
CA SER A 79 8.07 -11.86 -16.51
C SER A 79 7.72 -12.26 -15.05
N ALA A 80 6.72 -11.66 -14.41
CA ALA A 80 6.06 -12.32 -13.28
C ALA A 80 4.61 -12.64 -13.67
N GLU A 81 4.22 -13.93 -13.56
CA GLU A 81 2.83 -14.37 -13.77
C GLU A 81 1.87 -13.55 -12.88
N PRO A 82 0.63 -13.26 -13.30
CA PRO A 82 -0.36 -12.60 -12.43
C PRO A 82 -0.50 -13.28 -11.06
N VAL A 83 -0.86 -12.52 -10.02
CA VAL A 83 -1.25 -13.16 -8.74
C VAL A 83 -2.48 -14.03 -8.92
N SER A 84 -2.53 -15.12 -8.18
CA SER A 84 -3.65 -16.06 -8.17
C SER A 84 -4.40 -16.01 -6.83
N LYS A 85 -5.68 -16.34 -6.87
CA LYS A 85 -6.52 -16.45 -5.66
C LYS A 85 -5.92 -17.47 -4.69
N LEU A 86 -5.93 -17.14 -3.40
CA LEU A 86 -5.29 -17.89 -2.29
C LEU A 86 -3.76 -17.88 -2.28
N GLU A 87 -3.11 -17.18 -3.22
CA GLU A 87 -1.67 -17.02 -3.19
C GLU A 87 -1.23 -16.15 -2.01
N VAL A 88 -0.07 -16.50 -1.43
CA VAL A 88 0.56 -15.70 -0.38
C VAL A 88 1.80 -15.04 -0.97
N VAL A 89 1.82 -13.72 -0.95
CA VAL A 89 2.89 -12.86 -1.48
C VAL A 89 3.07 -11.63 -0.60
N THR A 90 4.19 -10.93 -0.73
CA THR A 90 4.32 -9.58 -0.15
C THR A 90 3.32 -8.62 -0.78
N TYR A 91 2.99 -7.53 -0.09
CA TYR A 91 2.13 -6.51 -0.68
C TYR A 91 2.72 -5.89 -1.95
N ARG A 92 4.05 -5.71 -2.00
CA ARG A 92 4.76 -5.25 -3.20
C ARG A 92 4.49 -6.17 -4.38
N GLU A 93 4.73 -7.48 -4.22
CA GLU A 93 4.48 -8.47 -5.27
C GLU A 93 3.00 -8.51 -5.67
N SER A 94 2.08 -8.39 -4.71
CA SER A 94 0.64 -8.31 -4.99
C SER A 94 0.29 -7.16 -5.93
N VAL A 95 0.92 -6.00 -5.73
CA VAL A 95 0.70 -4.81 -6.56
C VAL A 95 1.38 -4.93 -7.92
N GLU A 96 2.63 -5.39 -7.95
CA GLU A 96 3.42 -5.52 -9.19
C GLU A 96 2.81 -6.52 -10.17
N ARG A 97 2.12 -7.54 -9.67
CA ARG A 97 1.49 -8.61 -10.45
C ARG A 97 -0.04 -8.47 -10.54
N ALA A 98 -0.60 -7.33 -10.16
CA ALA A 98 -2.05 -7.09 -10.18
C ALA A 98 -2.60 -6.99 -11.61
N VAL A 99 -3.80 -7.53 -11.84
CA VAL A 99 -4.51 -7.41 -13.12
C VAL A 99 -5.70 -6.48 -12.96
N ALA A 100 -5.83 -5.48 -13.83
CA ALA A 100 -6.96 -4.56 -13.76
C ALA A 100 -8.29 -5.29 -14.05
N GLY A 101 -9.22 -5.23 -13.09
CA GLY A 101 -10.58 -5.76 -13.24
C GLY A 101 -10.78 -7.21 -12.80
N ASP A 102 -9.76 -7.88 -12.25
CA ASP A 102 -9.87 -9.25 -11.71
C ASP A 102 -10.53 -9.31 -10.32
N ASN A 103 -10.76 -8.16 -9.68
CA ASN A 103 -11.27 -8.01 -8.31
C ASN A 103 -10.39 -8.67 -7.23
N LEU A 104 -9.13 -8.96 -7.52
CA LEU A 104 -8.19 -9.52 -6.54
C LEU A 104 -7.51 -8.41 -5.73
N THR A 105 -7.30 -8.69 -4.45
CA THR A 105 -6.65 -7.77 -3.50
C THR A 105 -5.71 -8.53 -2.57
N GLY A 106 -4.57 -7.94 -2.24
CA GLY A 106 -3.69 -8.42 -1.18
C GLY A 106 -4.15 -7.92 0.18
N ASP A 107 -4.67 -8.84 1.01
CA ASP A 107 -5.11 -8.55 2.37
C ASP A 107 -4.00 -8.85 3.39
N HIS A 108 -3.77 -7.91 4.31
CA HIS A 108 -2.82 -8.07 5.39
C HIS A 108 -3.50 -8.75 6.57
N ILE A 109 -3.03 -9.94 6.94
CA ILE A 109 -3.55 -10.73 8.04
C ILE A 109 -2.38 -11.03 9.00
N PRO A 110 -2.27 -10.35 10.17
CA PRO A 110 -3.19 -9.35 10.70
C PRO A 110 -3.03 -8.01 9.98
N SER A 111 -3.94 -7.07 10.24
CA SER A 111 -3.92 -5.77 9.56
C SER A 111 -2.57 -5.05 9.67
N ILE A 112 -2.17 -4.37 8.59
CA ILE A 112 -0.94 -3.56 8.56
C ILE A 112 -0.90 -2.49 9.66
N ALA A 113 -2.06 -2.00 10.11
CA ALA A 113 -2.14 -1.06 11.21
C ALA A 113 -1.67 -1.69 12.54
N ALA A 114 -2.02 -2.94 12.80
CA ALA A 114 -1.57 -3.68 13.98
C ALA A 114 -0.06 -3.98 13.91
N ILE A 115 0.43 -4.42 12.73
CA ILE A 115 1.87 -4.66 12.51
C ILE A 115 2.68 -3.38 12.73
N ARG A 116 2.24 -2.26 12.15
CA ARG A 116 2.89 -0.95 12.35
C ARG A 116 2.91 -0.55 13.82
N THR A 117 1.76 -0.64 14.51
CA THR A 117 1.64 -0.29 15.92
C THR A 117 2.56 -1.16 16.79
N HIS A 118 2.67 -2.45 16.48
CA HIS A 118 3.60 -3.35 17.15
C HIS A 118 5.05 -2.87 16.99
N VAL A 119 5.47 -2.57 15.76
CA VAL A 119 6.83 -2.09 15.46
C VAL A 119 7.13 -0.78 16.18
N GLU A 120 6.22 0.19 16.14
CA GLU A 120 6.38 1.50 16.81
C GLU A 120 6.48 1.35 18.33
N ASN A 121 5.65 0.47 18.93
CA ASN A 121 5.70 0.17 20.36
C ASN A 121 7.02 -0.50 20.75
N THR A 122 7.50 -1.46 19.96
CA THR A 122 8.75 -2.18 20.21
C THR A 122 9.95 -1.25 20.11
N LEU A 123 9.97 -0.34 19.13
CA LEU A 123 11.04 0.67 19.02
C LEU A 123 10.95 1.74 20.12
N GLY A 124 9.72 2.10 20.53
CA GLY A 124 9.42 3.21 21.42
C GLY A 124 9.39 4.57 20.71
N LEU A 125 9.18 4.57 19.39
CA LEU A 125 9.14 5.77 18.54
C LEU A 125 8.29 5.51 17.29
N PRO A 126 7.65 6.54 16.72
CA PRO A 126 6.88 6.40 15.49
C PRO A 126 7.79 6.12 14.28
N LEU A 127 7.32 5.31 13.33
CA LEU A 127 8.04 5.08 12.09
C LEU A 127 8.02 6.34 11.22
N THR A 128 9.14 6.57 10.53
CA THR A 128 9.17 7.56 9.44
C THR A 128 8.28 7.12 8.29
N ARG A 129 7.96 8.05 7.37
CA ARG A 129 7.19 7.70 6.17
C ARG A 129 7.86 6.61 5.34
N ALA A 130 9.18 6.71 5.13
CA ALA A 130 9.93 5.71 4.36
C ALA A 130 9.85 4.32 5.01
N GLN A 131 10.00 4.25 6.33
CA GLN A 131 9.87 3.00 7.08
C GLN A 131 8.44 2.44 7.05
N ALA A 132 7.42 3.29 7.20
CA ALA A 132 6.03 2.83 7.11
C ALA A 132 5.69 2.29 5.71
N THR A 133 6.19 2.93 4.65
CA THR A 133 6.06 2.45 3.27
C THR A 133 6.79 1.12 3.07
N ALA A 134 8.05 1.02 3.53
CA ALA A 134 8.84 -0.20 3.43
C ALA A 134 8.19 -1.36 4.20
N LEU A 135 7.74 -1.12 5.43
CA LEU A 135 7.03 -2.11 6.24
C LEU A 135 5.81 -2.65 5.51
N ARG A 136 4.96 -1.77 4.96
CA ARG A 136 3.77 -2.17 4.22
C ARG A 136 4.12 -2.97 2.97
N ALA A 137 5.11 -2.53 2.19
CA ALA A 137 5.50 -3.19 0.95
C ALA A 137 5.97 -4.63 1.19
N GLU A 138 6.71 -4.85 2.28
CA GLU A 138 7.38 -6.13 2.58
C GLU A 138 6.60 -7.05 3.52
N THR A 139 5.46 -6.61 4.07
CA THR A 139 4.60 -7.50 4.86
C THR A 139 3.80 -8.44 3.96
N ASN A 140 3.59 -9.67 4.45
CA ASN A 140 2.86 -10.69 3.72
C ASN A 140 1.37 -10.33 3.59
N THR A 141 0.80 -10.74 2.47
CA THR A 141 -0.62 -10.63 2.17
C THR A 141 -1.16 -11.93 1.61
N LEU A 142 -2.46 -12.15 1.80
CA LEU A 142 -3.21 -13.20 1.14
C LEU A 142 -4.02 -12.60 -0.01
N ILE A 143 -3.92 -13.19 -1.20
CA ILE A 143 -4.68 -12.76 -2.36
C ILE A 143 -6.11 -13.31 -2.30
N VAL A 144 -7.08 -12.42 -2.22
CA VAL A 144 -8.51 -12.73 -2.12
C VAL A 144 -9.36 -11.80 -2.97
N ASP A 145 -10.58 -12.22 -3.28
CA ASP A 145 -11.58 -11.37 -3.92
C ASP A 145 -11.92 -10.16 -3.02
N GLY A 146 -12.16 -9.00 -3.61
CA GLY A 146 -12.45 -7.76 -2.90
C GLY A 146 -13.64 -7.88 -1.93
N ASP A 147 -14.70 -8.60 -2.32
CA ASP A 147 -15.88 -8.83 -1.47
C ASP A 147 -15.56 -9.74 -0.28
N PHE A 148 -14.69 -10.74 -0.48
CA PHE A 148 -14.25 -11.60 0.61
C PHE A 148 -13.35 -10.83 1.57
N HIS A 149 -12.38 -10.06 1.06
CA HIS A 149 -11.57 -9.13 1.86
C HIS A 149 -12.46 -8.20 2.70
N ALA A 150 -13.48 -7.59 2.10
CA ALA A 150 -14.41 -6.70 2.78
C ALA A 150 -15.23 -7.37 3.90
N SER A 151 -15.32 -8.70 3.91
CA SER A 151 -15.97 -9.47 4.98
C SER A 151 -15.11 -9.65 6.24
N GLY A 152 -13.84 -9.26 6.18
CA GLY A 152 -12.90 -9.37 7.30
C GLY A 152 -13.19 -8.40 8.45
N ARG A 153 -12.76 -8.78 9.66
CA ARG A 153 -12.96 -7.96 10.88
C ARG A 153 -12.12 -6.67 10.91
N THR A 154 -11.11 -6.55 10.05
CA THR A 154 -10.19 -5.39 9.98
C THR A 154 -10.35 -4.60 8.68
N TYR A 155 -11.40 -4.85 7.91
CA TYR A 155 -11.65 -4.07 6.70
C TYR A 155 -12.17 -2.66 7.04
N PHE A 156 -11.45 -1.64 6.56
CA PHE A 156 -11.82 -0.23 6.67
C PHE A 156 -12.26 0.18 8.09
N SER A 157 -13.47 0.73 8.24
CA SER A 157 -14.01 1.23 9.51
C SER A 157 -14.19 0.17 10.59
N ASN A 158 -14.13 -1.11 10.25
CA ASN A 158 -14.19 -2.20 11.22
C ASN A 158 -12.90 -2.27 12.05
N ASN A 159 -11.78 -1.77 11.53
CA ASN A 159 -10.49 -1.78 12.23
C ASN A 159 -10.35 -0.61 13.20
N THR A 160 -11.04 -0.70 14.34
CA THR A 160 -11.04 0.39 15.33
C THR A 160 -9.66 0.58 15.98
N PRO A 161 -9.31 1.79 16.45
CA PRO A 161 -8.05 2.03 17.15
C PRO A 161 -7.83 1.11 18.37
N ALA A 162 -8.89 0.77 19.10
CA ALA A 162 -8.81 -0.15 20.23
C ALA A 162 -8.47 -1.58 19.78
N GLN A 163 -9.04 -2.04 18.67
CA GLN A 163 -8.72 -3.33 18.07
C GLN A 163 -7.28 -3.36 17.56
N VAL A 164 -6.82 -2.31 16.87
CA VAL A 164 -5.43 -2.18 16.43
C VAL A 164 -4.46 -2.27 17.61
N ALA A 165 -4.73 -1.52 18.69
CA ALA A 165 -3.88 -1.53 19.88
C ALA A 165 -3.86 -2.90 20.58
N ALA A 166 -4.98 -3.61 20.62
CA ALA A 166 -5.05 -4.96 21.17
C ALA A 166 -4.35 -5.99 20.28
N ASP A 167 -4.58 -5.94 18.96
CA ASP A 167 -3.98 -6.85 17.99
C ASP A 167 -2.45 -6.66 17.88
N ALA A 168 -1.95 -5.44 18.11
CA ALA A 168 -0.52 -5.14 18.14
C ALA A 168 0.24 -5.81 19.31
N GLN A 169 -0.46 -6.24 20.36
CA GLN A 169 0.16 -6.93 21.50
C GLN A 169 0.55 -8.38 21.16
N ASP A 170 -0.16 -9.00 20.23
CA ASP A 170 0.09 -10.36 19.77
C ASP A 170 -0.38 -10.51 18.32
N LEU A 171 0.57 -10.29 17.40
CA LEU A 171 0.31 -10.32 15.95
C LEU A 171 -0.13 -11.72 15.48
N GLN A 172 0.41 -12.78 16.09
CA GLN A 172 0.05 -14.16 15.72
C GLN A 172 -1.39 -14.47 16.13
N ALA A 173 -1.77 -14.11 17.36
CA ALA A 173 -3.15 -14.28 17.82
C ALA A 173 -4.13 -13.39 17.05
N ALA A 174 -3.72 -12.18 16.65
CA ALA A 174 -4.51 -11.32 15.77
C ALA A 174 -4.75 -11.98 14.41
N ALA A 175 -3.70 -12.52 13.77
CA ALA A 175 -3.81 -13.23 12.50
C ALA A 175 -4.84 -14.37 12.60
N PHE A 176 -4.81 -15.16 13.66
CA PHE A 176 -5.77 -16.25 13.87
C PHE A 176 -7.21 -15.75 14.07
N ARG A 177 -7.40 -14.61 14.75
CA ARG A 177 -8.74 -13.99 14.88
C ARG A 177 -9.27 -13.50 13.53
N ASP A 178 -8.43 -12.94 12.67
CA ASP A 178 -8.80 -12.55 11.30
C ASP A 178 -9.18 -13.78 10.46
N GLN A 179 -8.35 -14.83 10.49
CA GLN A 179 -8.59 -16.09 9.78
C GLN A 179 -9.89 -16.77 10.23
N ALA A 180 -10.21 -16.73 11.53
CA ALA A 180 -11.44 -17.31 12.05
C ALA A 180 -12.70 -16.65 11.45
N VAL A 181 -12.66 -15.33 11.18
CA VAL A 181 -13.77 -14.62 10.51
C VAL A 181 -13.85 -15.02 9.04
N TYR A 182 -12.72 -15.13 8.36
CA TYR A 182 -12.70 -15.65 6.99
C TYR A 182 -13.23 -17.08 6.89
N MET A 183 -12.91 -17.96 7.84
CA MET A 183 -13.45 -19.33 7.87
C MET A 183 -14.97 -19.36 8.07
N GLN A 184 -15.53 -18.43 8.83
CA GLN A 184 -16.99 -18.31 9.00
C GLN A 184 -17.68 -17.83 7.72
N ASN A 185 -17.00 -16.97 6.97
CA ASN A 185 -17.53 -16.38 5.75
C ASN A 185 -17.24 -17.21 4.49
N ALA A 186 -16.31 -18.16 4.53
CA ALA A 186 -15.78 -18.85 3.35
C ALA A 186 -16.86 -19.36 2.39
N GLU A 187 -17.81 -20.16 2.89
CA GLU A 187 -18.88 -20.76 2.07
C GLU A 187 -19.77 -19.71 1.41
N LYS A 188 -20.08 -18.62 2.12
CA LYS A 188 -20.90 -17.50 1.61
C LYS A 188 -20.26 -16.83 0.39
N PHE A 189 -18.92 -16.79 0.34
CA PHE A 189 -18.17 -16.17 -0.75
C PHE A 189 -17.56 -17.20 -1.71
N GLY A 190 -18.00 -18.45 -1.66
CA GLY A 190 -17.58 -19.49 -2.60
C GLY A 190 -16.15 -20.01 -2.39
N TYR A 191 -15.61 -19.86 -1.18
CA TYR A 191 -14.32 -20.43 -0.81
C TYR A 191 -14.48 -21.82 -0.19
N ASN A 192 -13.66 -22.76 -0.66
CA ASN A 192 -13.49 -24.04 0.01
C ASN A 192 -12.64 -23.84 1.28
N ARG A 193 -13.15 -24.32 2.42
CA ARG A 193 -12.49 -24.14 3.74
C ARG A 193 -11.19 -24.94 3.87
N GLU A 194 -11.07 -26.09 3.21
CA GLU A 194 -9.85 -26.90 3.20
C GLU A 194 -8.75 -26.20 2.39
N ASP A 195 -9.08 -25.66 1.22
CA ASP A 195 -8.12 -24.88 0.41
C ASP A 195 -7.70 -23.60 1.13
N LEU A 196 -8.65 -22.89 1.75
CA LEU A 196 -8.38 -21.67 2.51
C LEU A 196 -7.47 -21.96 3.73
N GLN A 197 -7.66 -23.09 4.41
CA GLN A 197 -6.78 -23.49 5.51
C GLN A 197 -5.41 -23.95 5.00
N GLY A 198 -5.39 -24.85 4.02
CA GLY A 198 -4.19 -25.55 3.55
C GLY A 198 -3.31 -24.71 2.64
N ALA A 199 -3.87 -24.23 1.53
CA ALA A 199 -3.11 -23.50 0.50
C ALA A 199 -2.84 -22.04 0.89
N ALA A 200 -3.68 -21.45 1.74
CA ALA A 200 -3.57 -20.05 2.15
C ALA A 200 -3.09 -19.87 3.59
N PHE A 201 -3.91 -20.21 4.60
CA PHE A 201 -3.60 -19.84 5.98
C PHE A 201 -2.37 -20.54 6.55
N ASN A 202 -2.13 -21.82 6.24
CA ASN A 202 -0.90 -22.48 6.68
C ASN A 202 0.36 -21.79 6.14
N VAL A 203 0.38 -21.47 4.84
CA VAL A 203 1.49 -20.77 4.17
C VAL A 203 1.68 -19.36 4.74
N LEU A 204 0.58 -18.62 4.89
CA LEU A 204 0.60 -17.28 5.47
C LEU A 204 1.11 -17.29 6.90
N ASN A 205 0.64 -18.22 7.74
CA ASN A 205 1.07 -18.34 9.13
C ASN A 205 2.55 -18.68 9.26
N GLU A 206 3.08 -19.54 8.38
CA GLU A 206 4.51 -19.85 8.34
C GLU A 206 5.34 -18.59 8.00
N ARG A 207 4.98 -17.88 6.93
CA ARG A 207 5.69 -16.64 6.55
C ARG A 207 5.57 -15.55 7.60
N ASN A 208 4.40 -15.42 8.21
CA ASN A 208 4.15 -14.46 9.28
C ASN A 208 4.93 -14.79 10.53
N SER A 209 5.06 -16.06 10.91
CA SER A 209 5.90 -16.45 12.05
C SER A 209 7.35 -15.98 11.86
N GLY A 210 7.91 -16.19 10.66
CA GLY A 210 9.25 -15.70 10.32
C GLY A 210 9.37 -14.17 10.36
N LEU A 211 8.38 -13.46 9.80
CA LEU A 211 8.34 -11.99 9.83
C LEU A 211 8.19 -11.44 11.26
N PHE A 212 7.25 -11.97 12.04
CA PHE A 212 7.01 -11.52 13.42
C PHE A 212 8.22 -11.82 14.31
N GLY A 213 8.95 -12.90 14.05
CA GLY A 213 10.25 -13.15 14.68
C GLY A 213 11.23 -11.99 14.45
N GLN A 214 11.35 -11.51 13.21
CA GLN A 214 12.19 -10.35 12.88
C GLN A 214 11.69 -9.06 13.54
N LEU A 215 10.38 -8.87 13.63
CA LEU A 215 9.76 -7.67 14.20
C LEU A 215 9.63 -7.69 15.73
N SER A 216 10.05 -8.79 16.40
CA SER A 216 9.83 -8.98 17.85
C SER A 216 10.79 -8.19 18.75
N THR A 217 11.91 -7.70 18.21
CA THR A 217 12.96 -7.01 18.97
C THR A 217 13.39 -5.73 18.27
N LYS A 218 13.95 -4.77 19.03
CA LYS A 218 14.50 -3.53 18.45
C LYS A 218 15.57 -3.81 17.41
N ASP A 219 16.49 -4.73 17.70
CA ASP A 219 17.59 -5.06 16.79
C ASP A 219 17.09 -5.78 15.54
N GLY A 220 16.11 -6.69 15.69
CA GLY A 220 15.46 -7.35 14.55
C GLY A 220 14.74 -6.35 13.64
N ILE A 221 14.00 -5.39 14.20
CA ILE A 221 13.33 -4.34 13.44
C ILE A 221 14.34 -3.44 12.71
N LYS A 222 15.41 -3.03 13.40
CA LYS A 222 16.47 -2.23 12.79
C LYS A 222 17.09 -3.00 11.62
N GLN A 223 17.45 -4.27 11.82
CA GLN A 223 18.00 -5.11 10.76
C GLN A 223 17.04 -5.26 9.58
N PHE A 224 15.75 -5.47 9.85
CA PHE A 224 14.71 -5.52 8.82
C PHE A 224 14.73 -4.26 7.96
N PHE A 225 14.70 -3.08 8.57
CA PHE A 225 14.75 -1.83 7.80
C PHE A 225 16.11 -1.53 7.16
N THR A 226 17.22 -1.92 7.78
CA THR A 226 18.57 -1.80 7.18
C THR A 226 18.67 -2.61 5.90
N ASN A 227 18.15 -3.84 5.89
CA ASN A 227 18.11 -4.69 4.69
C ASN A 227 17.31 -4.07 3.54
N LEU A 228 16.36 -3.19 3.87
CA LEU A 228 15.52 -2.47 2.92
C LEU A 228 16.05 -1.08 2.56
N GLY A 229 17.20 -0.66 3.11
CA GLY A 229 17.72 0.70 2.96
C GLY A 229 16.83 1.78 3.58
N ALA A 230 15.97 1.39 4.53
CA ALA A 230 15.03 2.27 5.23
C ALA A 230 15.50 2.58 6.67
N TRP A 231 16.72 2.18 7.02
CA TRP A 231 17.41 2.51 8.26
C TRP A 231 18.86 2.83 7.97
N GLU A 232 19.28 4.05 8.28
CA GLU A 232 20.70 4.42 8.25
C GLU A 232 21.33 4.02 9.59
N PRO A 233 22.44 3.25 9.59
CA PRO A 233 23.17 2.97 10.82
C PRO A 233 23.72 4.28 11.42
N GLU A 234 23.61 4.41 12.74
CA GLU A 234 24.25 5.49 13.52
C GLU A 234 25.77 5.34 13.56
#